data_AF-A0A6L4KHG0-F1
#
_entry.id   AF-A0A6L4KHG0-F1
#
_cell.length_a   1.000
_cell.length_b   1.000
_cell.length_c   1.000
_cell.angle_alpha   90.00
_cell.angle_beta   90.00
_cell.angle_gamma   90.00
#
_symmetry.space_group_name_H-M   'P 1'
#
loop_
_entity.id
_entity.type
_entity.pdbx_description
1 polymer ?
#
loop_
_entity_poly.entity_id
_entity_poly.type
_entity_poly.pdbx_seq_one_letter_code
_entity_poly.pdbx_strand_id
1 'polypeptide(L)'
;MENETRRDMLETYAKALEGDSMPLDAAKALVGRMEADKAFRDAVLLMAGCGRDVEWAERFIADPPAFTREIAGMLRVAFKTGIDADRLGRADMALAMMVFAVPTASQPLAVSAYLHWAAGDERWARRMVDAAFDRNQTNSLAHLVDDALVRSAHAAELV
;
A
#
# COMPACT_ATOMS: atom_id res chain seq x y z
N MET A 1 16.34 14.42 12.42
CA MET A 1 16.75 13.06 12.00
C MET A 1 15.56 12.16 11.74
N GLU A 2 14.71 11.74 12.70
CA GLU A 2 13.65 10.76 12.38
C GLU A 2 12.64 11.24 11.30
N ASN A 3 12.20 12.50 11.36
CA ASN A 3 11.30 13.04 10.33
C ASN A 3 11.99 13.19 8.96
N GLU A 4 13.28 13.51 8.94
CA GLU A 4 14.08 13.65 7.71
C GLU A 4 14.24 12.29 7.02
N THR A 5 14.56 11.24 7.78
CA THR A 5 14.62 9.87 7.27
C THR A 5 13.26 9.35 6.77
N ARG A 6 12.16 9.75 7.43
CA ARG A 6 10.81 9.37 7.00
C ARG A 6 10.43 10.00 5.66
N ARG A 7 10.69 11.30 5.50
CA ARG A 7 10.39 12.02 4.28
C ARG A 7 11.17 11.43 3.09
N ASP A 8 12.45 11.17 3.26
CA ASP A 8 13.30 10.57 2.23
C ASP A 8 12.77 9.22 1.73
N MET A 9 12.24 8.39 2.64
CA MET A 9 11.60 7.12 2.29
C MET A 9 10.34 7.35 1.43
N LEU A 10 9.48 8.29 1.82
CA LEU A 10 8.27 8.62 1.08
C LEU A 10 8.60 9.24 -0.29
N GLU A 11 9.59 10.11 -0.38
CA GLU A 11 10.08 10.66 -1.66
C GLU A 11 10.65 9.58 -2.57
N THR A 12 11.38 8.61 -2.01
CA THR A 12 11.87 7.46 -2.78
C THR A 12 10.71 6.63 -3.34
N TYR A 13 9.67 6.40 -2.53
CA TYR A 13 8.49 5.69 -3.00
C TYR A 13 7.72 6.49 -4.06
N ALA A 14 7.59 7.81 -3.88
CA ALA A 14 6.93 8.69 -4.86
C ALA A 14 7.63 8.63 -6.23
N LYS A 15 8.97 8.73 -6.26
CA LYS A 15 9.77 8.57 -7.49
C LYS A 15 9.56 7.20 -8.15
N ALA A 16 9.47 6.14 -7.35
CA ALA A 16 9.17 4.81 -7.88
C ALA A 16 7.78 4.74 -8.53
N LEU A 17 6.77 5.43 -7.96
CA LEU A 17 5.44 5.58 -8.57
C LEU A 17 5.44 6.43 -9.84
N GLU A 18 6.47 7.26 -10.08
CA GLU A 18 6.67 8.00 -11.31
C GLU A 18 7.40 7.18 -12.38
N GLY A 19 8.10 6.11 -11.99
CA GLY A 19 8.79 5.17 -12.87
C GLY A 19 10.28 5.01 -12.60
N ASP A 20 10.81 5.69 -11.58
CA ASP A 20 12.22 5.56 -11.21
C ASP A 20 12.51 4.19 -10.57
N SER A 21 13.74 3.71 -10.76
CA SER A 21 14.19 2.48 -10.08
C SER A 21 14.34 2.72 -8.58
N MET A 22 13.77 1.84 -7.76
CA MET A 22 13.97 1.85 -6.31
C MET A 22 15.30 1.18 -5.93
N PRO A 23 16.23 1.89 -5.26
CA PRO A 23 17.46 1.29 -4.76
C PRO A 23 17.20 0.19 -3.72
N LEU A 24 18.03 -0.85 -3.72
CA LEU A 24 17.87 -2.02 -2.83
C LEU A 24 17.84 -1.64 -1.34
N ASP A 25 18.73 -0.77 -0.88
CA ASP A 25 18.78 -0.36 0.53
C ASP A 25 17.59 0.52 0.92
N ALA A 26 17.10 1.35 -0.01
CA ALA A 26 15.87 2.10 0.20
C ALA A 26 14.65 1.18 0.28
N ALA A 27 14.59 0.13 -0.56
CA ALA A 27 13.55 -0.89 -0.48
C ALA A 27 13.55 -1.59 0.89
N LYS A 28 14.73 -1.98 1.41
CA LYS A 28 14.84 -2.56 2.76
C LYS A 28 14.38 -1.60 3.85
N ALA A 29 14.77 -0.33 3.77
CA ALA A 29 14.40 0.69 4.73
C ALA A 29 12.88 0.94 4.74
N LEU A 30 12.28 1.06 3.56
CA LEU A 30 10.83 1.18 3.36
C LEU A 30 10.08 -0.01 3.96
N VAL A 31 10.52 -1.23 3.66
CA VAL A 31 9.94 -2.45 4.24
C VAL A 31 10.01 -2.43 5.76
N GLY A 32 11.21 -2.18 6.31
CA GLY A 32 11.40 -2.15 7.76
C GLY A 32 10.46 -1.16 8.43
N ARG A 33 10.23 0.00 7.80
CA ARG A 33 9.28 0.98 8.31
C ARG A 33 7.83 0.53 8.17
N MET A 34 7.43 -0.05 7.03
CA MET A 34 6.07 -0.56 6.83
C MET A 34 5.71 -1.68 7.82
N GLU A 35 6.65 -2.57 8.13
CA GLU A 35 6.46 -3.64 9.12
C GLU A 35 6.33 -3.10 10.54
N ALA A 36 7.05 -2.03 10.88
CA ALA A 36 7.05 -1.43 12.22
C ALA A 36 5.91 -0.42 12.46
N ASP A 37 5.42 0.24 11.40
CA ASP A 37 4.52 1.38 11.49
C ASP A 37 3.34 1.23 10.51
N LYS A 38 2.18 0.93 11.08
CA LYS A 38 0.93 0.76 10.34
C LYS A 38 0.49 2.02 9.61
N ALA A 39 0.72 3.20 10.18
CA ALA A 39 0.34 4.47 9.55
C ALA A 39 1.25 4.75 8.36
N PHE A 40 2.55 4.45 8.47
CA PHE A 40 3.46 4.55 7.33
C PHE A 40 3.06 3.60 6.19
N ARG A 41 2.72 2.34 6.51
CA ARG A 41 2.21 1.38 5.52
C ARG A 41 0.90 1.84 4.86
N ASP A 42 -0.01 2.44 5.62
CA ASP A 42 -1.25 3.00 5.06
C ASP A 42 -0.97 4.23 4.18
N ALA A 43 0.05 5.04 4.51
CA ALA A 43 0.48 6.16 3.68
C ALA A 43 1.00 5.67 2.31
N VAL A 44 1.86 4.65 2.29
CA VAL A 44 2.36 4.00 1.07
C VAL A 44 1.20 3.48 0.21
N LEU A 45 0.21 2.84 0.82
CA LEU A 45 -0.99 2.39 0.14
C LEU A 45 -1.76 3.56 -0.48
N LEU A 46 -2.01 4.64 0.26
CA LEU A 46 -2.80 5.78 -0.21
C LEU A 46 -2.05 6.62 -1.26
N MET A 47 -0.71 6.66 -1.20
CA MET A 47 0.10 7.22 -2.28
C MET A 47 -0.08 6.40 -3.57
N ALA A 48 -0.05 5.07 -3.50
CA ALA A 48 -0.25 4.23 -4.68
C ALA A 48 -1.69 4.27 -5.20
N GLY A 49 -2.68 4.00 -4.34
CA GLY A 49 -4.08 3.83 -4.73
C GLY A 49 -4.88 5.12 -4.91
N CYS A 50 -4.51 6.20 -4.20
CA CYS A 50 -5.32 7.43 -4.16
C CYS A 50 -4.59 8.67 -4.67
N GLY A 51 -3.40 8.54 -5.26
CA GLY A 51 -2.74 9.68 -5.88
C GLY A 51 -1.99 10.61 -4.93
N ARG A 52 -1.79 10.25 -3.66
CA ARG A 52 -1.26 11.18 -2.65
C ARG A 52 0.22 11.45 -2.80
N ASP A 53 0.60 12.67 -2.44
CA ASP A 53 1.98 13.15 -2.41
C ASP A 53 2.60 12.94 -1.02
N VAL A 54 3.89 13.27 -0.96
CA VAL A 54 4.72 13.11 0.26
C VAL A 54 4.24 14.01 1.38
N GLU A 55 3.88 15.27 1.08
CA GLU A 55 3.43 16.23 2.10
C GLU A 55 2.14 15.74 2.78
N TRP A 56 1.19 15.24 1.98
CA TRP A 56 -0.03 14.63 2.50
C TRP A 56 0.29 13.42 3.37
N ALA A 57 1.16 12.52 2.90
CA ALA A 57 1.56 11.33 3.63
C ALA A 57 2.20 11.66 4.99
N GLU A 58 3.07 12.66 5.06
CA GLU A 58 3.68 13.10 6.32
C GLU A 58 2.65 13.61 7.33
N ARG A 59 1.69 14.42 6.86
CA ARG A 59 0.61 14.94 7.71
C ARG A 59 -0.30 13.81 8.19
N PHE A 60 -0.61 12.85 7.33
CA PHE A 60 -1.39 11.67 7.70
C PHE A 60 -0.67 10.84 8.76
N ILE A 61 0.62 10.55 8.60
CA ILE A 61 1.40 9.77 9.57
C ILE A 61 1.47 10.48 10.93
N ALA A 62 1.51 11.81 10.93
CA ALA A 62 1.56 12.60 12.17
C ALA A 62 0.26 12.54 12.99
N ASP A 63 -0.90 12.46 12.33
CA ASP A 63 -2.21 12.37 13.00
C ASP A 63 -3.24 11.55 12.18
N PRO A 64 -3.11 10.21 12.12
CA PRO A 64 -4.00 9.39 11.30
C PRO A 64 -5.50 9.56 11.61
N PRO A 65 -5.94 9.67 12.89
CA PRO A 65 -7.34 9.87 13.22
C PRO A 65 -7.99 11.08 12.54
N ALA A 66 -7.26 12.18 12.37
CA ALA A 66 -7.77 13.41 11.72
C ALA A 66 -8.17 13.20 10.25
N PHE A 67 -7.62 12.19 9.58
CA PHE A 67 -7.84 11.92 8.17
C PHE A 67 -8.95 10.88 7.90
N THR A 68 -9.56 10.30 8.93
CA THR A 68 -10.54 9.19 8.78
C THR A 68 -11.64 9.50 7.74
N ARG A 69 -12.24 10.70 7.81
CA ARG A 69 -13.29 11.11 6.85
C ARG A 69 -12.74 11.37 5.46
N GLU A 70 -11.54 11.94 5.39
CA GLU A 70 -10.88 12.22 4.12
C GLU A 70 -10.53 10.91 3.40
N ILE A 71 -9.94 9.95 4.11
CA ILE A 71 -9.58 8.62 3.58
C ILE A 71 -10.81 7.89 3.06
N ALA A 72 -11.91 7.90 3.81
CA ALA A 72 -13.16 7.32 3.32
C ALA A 72 -13.61 7.97 2.01
N GLY A 73 -13.56 9.31 1.91
CA GLY A 73 -13.88 10.03 0.68
C GLY A 73 -12.94 9.70 -0.48
N MET A 74 -11.65 9.51 -0.22
CA MET A 74 -10.66 9.15 -1.23
C MET A 74 -10.87 7.74 -1.78
N LEU A 75 -11.04 6.77 -0.90
CA LEU A 75 -11.25 5.38 -1.27
C LEU A 75 -12.54 5.24 -2.09
N ARG A 76 -13.61 5.98 -1.73
CA ARG A 76 -14.83 6.10 -2.56
C ARG A 76 -14.54 6.52 -3.98
N VAL A 77 -13.74 7.57 -4.16
CA VAL A 77 -13.43 8.08 -5.49
C VAL A 77 -12.56 7.08 -6.24
N ALA A 78 -11.45 6.64 -5.64
CA ALA A 78 -10.52 5.71 -6.27
C ALA A 78 -11.19 4.40 -6.70
N PHE A 79 -12.10 3.85 -5.87
CA PHE A 79 -12.80 2.61 -6.21
C PHE A 79 -13.88 2.79 -7.26
N LYS A 80 -14.56 3.95 -7.30
CA LYS A 80 -15.55 4.25 -8.35
C LYS A 80 -14.91 4.55 -9.70
N THR A 81 -13.77 5.23 -9.70
CA THR A 81 -13.06 5.60 -10.93
C THR A 81 -12.09 4.53 -11.42
N GLY A 82 -11.79 3.54 -10.56
CA GLY A 82 -10.71 2.59 -10.77
C GLY A 82 -9.35 3.20 -10.41
N ILE A 83 -8.39 2.32 -10.14
CA ILE A 83 -6.98 2.67 -10.01
C ILE A 83 -6.37 2.69 -11.41
N ASP A 84 -5.63 3.76 -11.73
CA ASP A 84 -4.92 3.89 -12.99
C ASP A 84 -3.96 2.70 -13.21
N ALA A 85 -4.05 2.07 -14.38
CA ALA A 85 -3.31 0.83 -14.66
C ALA A 85 -1.79 1.04 -14.70
N ASP A 86 -1.33 2.19 -15.20
CA ASP A 86 0.10 2.52 -15.23
C ASP A 86 0.63 2.79 -13.82
N ARG A 87 -0.17 3.42 -12.97
CA ARG A 87 0.16 3.62 -11.56
C ARG A 87 0.17 2.30 -10.78
N LEU A 88 -0.79 1.41 -11.04
CA LEU A 88 -0.84 0.08 -10.43
C LEU A 88 0.40 -0.73 -10.82
N GLY A 89 0.77 -0.73 -12.11
CA GLY A 89 1.98 -1.41 -12.58
C GLY A 89 3.27 -0.87 -11.93
N ARG A 90 3.39 0.45 -11.75
CA ARG A 90 4.52 1.07 -11.05
C ARG A 90 4.55 0.74 -9.56
N ALA A 91 3.38 0.74 -8.91
CA ALA A 91 3.25 0.29 -7.53
C ALA A 91 3.67 -1.19 -7.37
N ASP A 92 3.24 -2.06 -8.27
CA ASP A 92 3.63 -3.48 -8.25
C ASP A 92 5.14 -3.67 -8.41
N MET A 93 5.79 -2.92 -9.32
CA MET A 93 7.25 -2.97 -9.45
C MET A 93 7.96 -2.56 -8.16
N ALA A 94 7.50 -1.48 -7.51
CA ALA A 94 8.05 -1.01 -6.26
C ALA A 94 7.84 -2.03 -5.12
N LEU A 95 6.63 -2.57 -4.98
CA LEU A 95 6.28 -3.56 -3.96
C LEU A 95 7.00 -4.89 -4.20
N ALA A 96 7.15 -5.32 -5.44
CA ALA A 96 7.93 -6.50 -5.79
C ALA A 96 9.42 -6.31 -5.45
N MET A 97 9.97 -5.12 -5.70
CA MET A 97 11.34 -4.79 -5.31
C MET A 97 11.53 -4.85 -3.78
N MET A 98 10.55 -4.37 -3.02
CA MET A 98 10.52 -4.49 -1.56
C MET A 98 10.51 -5.96 -1.08
N VAL A 99 9.65 -6.80 -1.67
CA VAL A 99 9.61 -8.24 -1.35
C VAL A 99 10.90 -8.95 -1.75
N PHE A 100 11.49 -8.58 -2.89
CA PHE A 100 12.78 -9.11 -3.31
C PHE A 100 13.89 -8.72 -2.32
N ALA A 101 13.90 -7.47 -1.87
CA ALA A 101 14.87 -6.95 -0.92
C ALA A 101 14.77 -7.59 0.47
N VAL A 102 13.54 -7.91 0.89
CA VAL A 102 13.22 -8.53 2.18
C VAL A 102 12.19 -9.65 1.98
N PRO A 103 12.62 -10.88 1.69
CA PRO A 103 11.72 -11.98 1.32
C PRO A 103 10.70 -12.37 2.38
N THR A 104 10.95 -12.04 3.65
CA THR A 104 10.06 -12.31 4.79
C THR A 104 9.01 -11.23 5.03
N ALA A 105 9.01 -10.14 4.25
CA ALA A 105 8.11 -9.02 4.43
C ALA A 105 6.67 -9.35 4.01
N SER A 106 5.72 -9.09 4.90
CA SER A 106 4.29 -9.32 4.68
C SER A 106 3.56 -8.07 4.21
N GLN A 107 3.98 -6.88 4.65
CA GLN A 107 3.25 -5.64 4.40
C GLN A 107 3.23 -5.22 2.92
N PRO A 108 4.32 -5.30 2.15
CA PRO A 108 4.26 -4.97 0.73
C PRO A 108 3.28 -5.85 -0.06
N LEU A 109 3.17 -7.13 0.32
CA LEU A 109 2.21 -8.07 -0.28
C LEU A 109 0.77 -7.72 0.10
N ALA A 110 0.53 -7.38 1.36
CA ALA A 110 -0.79 -6.96 1.80
C ALA A 110 -1.23 -5.64 1.12
N VAL A 111 -0.29 -4.72 0.87
CA VAL A 111 -0.55 -3.52 0.07
C VAL A 111 -0.87 -3.88 -1.37
N SER A 112 -0.09 -4.75 -2.03
CA SER A 112 -0.39 -5.22 -3.40
C SER A 112 -1.76 -5.90 -3.45
N ALA A 113 -2.07 -6.77 -2.47
CA ALA A 113 -3.37 -7.42 -2.36
C ALA A 113 -4.53 -6.42 -2.34
N TYR A 114 -4.41 -5.37 -1.53
CA TYR A 114 -5.43 -4.33 -1.43
C TYR A 114 -5.60 -3.57 -2.75
N LEU A 115 -4.49 -3.16 -3.38
CA LEU A 115 -4.53 -2.41 -4.65
C LEU A 115 -5.18 -3.23 -5.76
N HIS A 116 -4.87 -4.52 -5.85
CA HIS A 116 -5.47 -5.40 -6.86
C HIS A 116 -6.94 -5.71 -6.58
N TRP A 117 -7.31 -5.91 -5.32
CA TRP A 117 -8.71 -6.05 -4.95
C TRP A 117 -9.50 -4.78 -5.30
N ALA A 118 -8.94 -3.61 -5.02
CA ALA A 118 -9.50 -2.32 -5.38
C ALA A 118 -9.63 -2.11 -6.89
N ALA A 119 -8.69 -2.64 -7.68
CA ALA A 119 -8.74 -2.61 -9.13
C ALA A 119 -9.66 -3.68 -9.75
N GLY A 120 -10.22 -4.59 -8.94
CA GLY A 120 -11.09 -5.68 -9.39
C GLY A 120 -10.35 -6.96 -9.83
N ASP A 121 -9.02 -7.03 -9.67
CA ASP A 121 -8.27 -8.28 -9.88
C ASP A 121 -8.26 -9.13 -8.60
N GLU A 122 -9.41 -9.73 -8.30
CA GLU A 122 -9.59 -10.59 -7.12
C GLU A 122 -8.66 -11.81 -7.12
N ARG A 123 -8.31 -12.32 -8.30
CA ARG A 123 -7.43 -13.49 -8.42
C ARG A 123 -6.00 -13.15 -8.01
N TRP A 124 -5.51 -11.97 -8.40
CA TRP A 124 -4.21 -11.51 -7.94
C TRP A 124 -4.24 -11.11 -6.47
N ALA A 125 -5.29 -10.41 -6.04
CA ALA A 125 -5.51 -10.05 -4.65
C ALA A 125 -5.44 -11.25 -3.71
N ARG A 126 -6.18 -12.33 -4.03
CA ARG A 126 -6.16 -13.59 -3.26
C ARG A 126 -4.75 -14.17 -3.16
N ARG A 127 -4.02 -14.23 -4.28
CA ARG A 127 -2.63 -14.75 -4.29
C ARG A 127 -1.71 -13.93 -3.39
N MET A 128 -1.87 -12.61 -3.36
CA MET A 128 -1.06 -11.74 -2.50
C MET A 128 -1.48 -11.84 -1.02
N VAL A 129 -2.76 -12.05 -0.72
CA VAL A 129 -3.25 -12.37 0.64
C VAL A 129 -2.60 -13.65 1.16
N ASP A 130 -2.66 -14.74 0.39
CA ASP A 130 -2.08 -16.03 0.77
C ASP A 130 -0.57 -15.87 1.04
N ALA A 131 0.13 -15.19 0.13
CA ALA A 131 1.55 -14.90 0.27
C ALA A 131 1.86 -14.03 1.50
N ALA A 132 1.00 -13.05 1.84
CA ALA A 132 1.18 -12.24 3.04
C ALA A 132 1.00 -13.08 4.31
N PHE A 133 0.02 -13.99 4.34
CA PHE A 133 -0.23 -14.87 5.48
C PHE A 133 0.85 -15.93 5.69
N ASP A 134 1.45 -16.44 4.61
CA ASP A 134 2.62 -17.34 4.68
C ASP A 134 3.78 -16.70 5.45
N ARG A 135 3.87 -15.37 5.45
CA ARG A 135 4.92 -14.59 6.12
C ARG A 135 4.48 -14.06 7.49
N ASN A 136 3.21 -13.65 7.60
CA ASN A 136 2.62 -13.13 8.83
C ASN A 136 1.11 -13.40 8.86
N GLN A 137 0.71 -14.47 9.55
CA GLN A 137 -0.69 -14.88 9.68
C GLN A 137 -1.59 -13.86 10.39
N THR A 138 -1.01 -12.87 11.07
CA THR A 138 -1.75 -11.81 11.77
C THR A 138 -1.75 -10.47 11.02
N ASN A 139 -1.32 -10.46 9.75
CA ASN A 139 -1.28 -9.23 8.96
C ASN A 139 -2.70 -8.65 8.81
N SER A 140 -2.94 -7.51 9.46
CA SER A 140 -4.28 -6.91 9.55
C SER A 140 -4.83 -6.42 8.21
N LEU A 141 -3.96 -6.01 7.27
CA LEU A 141 -4.41 -5.56 5.96
C LEU A 141 -4.78 -6.75 5.07
N ALA A 142 -4.00 -7.83 5.14
CA ALA A 142 -4.33 -9.07 4.45
C ALA A 142 -5.66 -9.66 4.94
N HIS A 143 -5.91 -9.65 6.27
CA HIS A 143 -7.21 -10.03 6.84
C HIS A 143 -8.38 -9.19 6.31
N LEU A 144 -8.19 -7.87 6.21
CA LEU A 144 -9.22 -6.99 5.67
C LEU A 144 -9.59 -7.36 4.22
N VAL A 145 -8.58 -7.62 3.38
CA VAL A 145 -8.79 -8.02 1.98
C VAL A 145 -9.39 -9.43 1.90
N ASP A 146 -8.92 -10.36 2.73
CA ASP A 146 -9.44 -11.72 2.80
C ASP A 146 -10.95 -11.74 3.11
N ASP A 147 -11.35 -11.01 4.16
CA ASP A 147 -12.75 -10.85 4.56
C ASP A 147 -13.61 -10.25 3.45
N ALA A 148 -13.09 -9.25 2.73
CA ALA A 148 -13.80 -8.63 1.62
C ALA A 148 -14.00 -9.61 0.46
N LEU A 149 -12.96 -10.35 0.09
CA LEU A 149 -13.02 -11.35 -0.98
C LEU A 149 -13.95 -12.52 -0.61
N VAL A 150 -13.95 -12.99 0.65
CA VAL A 150 -14.85 -14.06 1.11
C VAL A 150 -16.31 -13.64 1.03
N ARG A 151 -16.61 -12.35 1.25
CA ARG A 151 -17.96 -11.79 1.14
C ARG A 151 -18.35 -11.43 -0.30
N SER A 152 -17.46 -11.65 -1.27
CA SER A 152 -17.61 -11.15 -2.65
C SER A 152 -17.95 -9.65 -2.68
N ALA A 153 -17.36 -8.90 -1.74
CA ALA A 153 -17.57 -7.47 -1.64
C ALA A 153 -16.63 -6.77 -2.62
N HIS A 154 -17.20 -6.20 -3.68
CA HIS A 154 -16.43 -5.39 -4.61
C HIS A 154 -16.06 -4.07 -3.92
N ALA A 155 -14.81 -3.64 -4.07
CA ALA A 155 -14.36 -2.38 -3.50
C ALA A 155 -15.25 -1.19 -3.90
N ALA A 156 -15.75 -1.18 -5.15
CA ALA A 156 -16.68 -0.18 -5.66
C ALA A 156 -18.09 -0.20 -5.05
N GLU A 157 -18.48 -1.28 -4.37
CA GLU A 157 -19.80 -1.48 -3.76
C GLU A 157 -19.79 -1.19 -2.24
N LEU A 158 -18.62 -1.13 -1.62
CA LEU A 158 -18.45 -0.90 -0.18
C LEU A 158 -18.55 0.58 0.24
N VAL A 159 -18.94 1.47 -0.68
CA VAL A 159 -18.66 2.91 -0.61
C VAL A 159 -19.86 3.84 -0.70
#